data_AF-A0A434UZX1-F1
#
_entry.id   AF-A0A434UZX1-F1
#
_cell.length_a   1.000
_cell.length_b   1.000
_cell.length_c   1.000
_cell.angle_alpha   90.00
_cell.angle_beta   90.00
_cell.angle_gamma   90.00
#
_symmetry.space_group_name_H-M   'P 1'
#
loop_
_entity.id
_entity.type
_entity.pdbx_description
1 polymer ?
#
loop_
_entity_poly.entity_id
_entity_poly.type
_entity_poly.pdbx_seq_one_letter_code
_entity_poly.pdbx_strand_id
1 'polypeptide(L)'
;TEAILQTAHLLLTSLEGGRPISTNVLGSAMSSCFGGTDAEGYWIWKDAYEALEVAQVLFIRKFGAAILSRSASSDAALAMLKKVAQLVPTHTRRSQESQAMQQLSTPLPLAFVVARAGAIASSDLVLEPSAGTGLLAVHAEIARASLTL
;
A
#
# COMPACT_ATOMS: atom_id res chain seq x y z
N THR A 1 8.25 -13.00 4.01
CA THR A 1 7.27 -12.11 4.68
C THR A 1 7.91 -11.18 5.70
N GLU A 2 8.75 -11.67 6.62
CA GLU A 2 9.38 -10.78 7.63
C GLU A 2 10.24 -9.67 7.01
N ALA A 3 11.10 -10.01 6.04
CA ALA A 3 11.91 -9.02 5.33
C ALA A 3 11.07 -7.97 4.59
N ILE A 4 9.94 -8.37 3.97
CA ILE A 4 8.98 -7.45 3.34
C ILE A 4 8.43 -6.46 4.36
N LEU A 5 8.01 -6.95 5.53
CA LEU A 5 7.47 -6.10 6.59
C LEU A 5 8.54 -5.15 7.14
N GLN A 6 9.77 -5.61 7.33
CA GLN A 6 10.89 -4.76 7.74
C GLN A 6 11.17 -3.67 6.70
N THR A 7 11.24 -4.04 5.42
CA THR A 7 11.38 -3.07 4.32
C THR A 7 10.23 -2.07 4.32
N ALA A 8 8.98 -2.52 4.50
CA ALA A 8 7.82 -1.64 4.55
C ALA A 8 7.91 -0.60 5.68
N HIS A 9 8.41 -0.98 6.85
CA HIS A 9 8.67 -0.03 7.95
C HIS A 9 9.76 0.99 7.61
N LEU A 10 10.84 0.57 6.92
CA LEU A 10 11.86 1.51 6.43
C LEU A 10 11.25 2.51 5.44
N LEU A 11 10.46 2.02 4.49
CA LEU A 11 9.82 2.87 3.47
C LEU A 11 8.75 3.80 4.06
N LEU A 12 8.03 3.38 5.10
CA LEU A 12 7.07 4.20 5.83
C LEU A 12 7.70 5.51 6.31
N THR A 13 8.94 5.49 6.82
CA THR A 13 9.64 6.70 7.27
C THR A 13 9.84 7.73 6.15
N SER A 14 9.97 7.27 4.90
CA SER A 14 10.07 8.14 3.72
C SER A 14 8.72 8.73 3.35
N LEU A 15 7.65 7.92 3.37
CA LEU A 15 6.29 8.40 3.15
C LEU A 15 5.87 9.44 4.19
N GLU A 16 6.20 9.21 5.46
CA GLU A 16 5.96 10.15 6.57
C GLU A 16 6.64 11.50 6.36
N GLY A 17 7.85 11.48 5.79
CA GLY A 17 8.60 12.68 5.46
C GLY A 17 8.22 13.30 4.12
N GLY A 18 7.24 12.75 3.39
CA GLY A 18 6.88 13.22 2.04
C GLY A 18 8.01 13.05 1.01
N ARG A 19 8.94 12.12 1.23
CA ARG A 19 10.10 11.90 0.36
C ARG A 19 9.78 10.83 -0.70
N PRO A 20 10.01 11.13 -1.99
CA PRO A 20 9.86 10.13 -3.04
C PRO A 20 10.80 8.93 -2.83
N ILE A 21 10.26 7.74 -3.03
CA ILE A 21 10.99 6.47 -3.05
C ILE A 21 11.30 6.16 -4.50
N SER A 22 12.58 6.22 -4.88
CA SER A 22 13.00 5.79 -6.21
C SER A 22 13.15 4.26 -6.26
N THR A 23 13.16 3.71 -7.47
CA THR A 23 13.47 2.29 -7.73
C THR A 23 14.80 1.85 -7.10
N ASN A 24 15.81 2.75 -7.09
CA ASN A 24 17.10 2.47 -6.48
C ASN A 24 17.02 2.42 -4.95
N VAL A 25 16.29 3.35 -4.33
CA VAL A 25 16.06 3.35 -2.87
C VAL A 25 15.31 2.08 -2.46
N LEU A 26 14.29 1.70 -3.22
CA LEU A 26 13.54 0.47 -2.99
C LEU A 26 14.43 -0.78 -3.10
N GLY A 27 15.19 -0.92 -4.19
CA GLY A 27 16.10 -2.05 -4.38
C GLY A 27 17.18 -2.15 -3.30
N SER A 28 17.70 -1.01 -2.84
CA SER A 28 18.66 -0.95 -1.73
C SER A 28 18.04 -1.39 -0.40
N ALA A 29 16.81 -0.93 -0.10
CA ALA A 29 16.12 -1.32 1.12
C ALA A 29 15.76 -2.82 1.13
N MET A 30 15.28 -3.33 -0.01
CA MET A 30 15.04 -4.76 -0.21
C MET A 30 16.31 -5.57 0.00
N SER A 31 17.41 -5.20 -0.65
CA SER A 31 18.66 -5.95 -0.54
C SER A 31 19.23 -5.94 0.88
N SER A 32 19.07 -4.82 1.60
CA SER A 32 19.48 -4.73 3.00
C SER A 32 18.65 -5.61 3.92
N CYS A 33 17.34 -5.75 3.69
CA CYS A 33 16.45 -6.56 4.55
C CYS A 33 16.48 -8.05 4.19
N PHE A 34 16.71 -8.38 2.92
CA PHE A 34 16.79 -9.77 2.44
C PHE A 34 18.21 -10.35 2.54
N GLY A 35 19.24 -9.52 2.68
CA GLY A 35 20.64 -9.96 2.82
C GLY A 35 21.33 -10.29 1.49
N GLY A 36 20.79 -9.81 0.37
CA GLY A 36 21.33 -10.03 -0.98
C GLY A 36 20.47 -9.35 -2.05
N THR A 37 20.93 -9.36 -3.29
CA THR A 37 20.29 -8.62 -4.40
C THR A 37 19.26 -9.45 -5.17
N ASP A 38 18.46 -8.79 -6.03
CA ASP A 38 17.56 -9.47 -6.96
C ASP A 38 18.32 -10.27 -8.02
N ALA A 39 19.49 -9.79 -8.45
CA ALA A 39 20.39 -10.50 -9.38
C ALA A 39 20.93 -11.82 -8.80
N GLU A 40 21.10 -11.89 -7.48
CA GLU A 40 21.51 -13.09 -6.75
C GLU A 40 20.31 -14.00 -6.39
N GLY A 41 19.08 -13.59 -6.73
CA GLY A 41 17.86 -14.35 -6.49
C GLY A 41 17.33 -14.31 -5.05
N TYR A 42 17.81 -13.37 -4.22
CA TYR A 42 17.36 -13.25 -2.82
C TYR A 42 15.93 -12.72 -2.70
N TRP A 43 15.47 -11.95 -3.69
CA TRP A 43 14.12 -11.41 -3.78
C TRP A 43 13.78 -11.13 -5.25
N ILE A 44 12.48 -11.04 -5.55
CA ILE A 44 11.98 -10.63 -6.86
C ILE A 44 11.25 -9.29 -6.77
N TRP A 45 11.09 -8.61 -7.90
CA TRP A 45 10.40 -7.30 -7.93
C TRP A 45 8.96 -7.33 -7.41
N LYS A 46 8.30 -8.49 -7.43
CA LYS A 46 7.00 -8.69 -6.77
C LYS A 46 7.09 -8.41 -5.26
N ASP A 47 8.10 -8.94 -4.57
CA ASP A 47 8.30 -8.72 -3.13
C ASP A 47 8.53 -7.22 -2.82
N ALA A 48 9.27 -6.53 -3.69
CA ALA A 48 9.52 -5.10 -3.57
C ALA A 48 8.24 -4.26 -3.72
N TYR A 49 7.37 -4.66 -4.65
CA TYR A 49 6.07 -4.03 -4.83
C TYR A 49 5.12 -4.32 -3.66
N GLU A 50 5.12 -5.54 -3.12
CA GLU A 50 4.37 -5.87 -1.90
C GLU A 50 4.84 -5.02 -0.70
N ALA A 51 6.16 -4.83 -0.54
CA ALA A 51 6.70 -3.97 0.52
C ALA A 51 6.23 -2.51 0.39
N LEU A 52 6.12 -1.97 -0.83
CA LEU A 52 5.58 -0.62 -1.07
C LEU A 52 4.10 -0.51 -0.74
N GLU A 53 3.31 -1.51 -1.10
CA GLU A 53 1.88 -1.54 -0.78
C GLU A 53 1.66 -1.64 0.73
N VAL A 54 2.42 -2.50 1.42
CA VAL A 54 2.38 -2.61 2.89
C VAL A 54 2.80 -1.29 3.54
N ALA A 55 3.82 -0.60 3.02
CA ALA A 55 4.22 0.72 3.53
C ALA A 55 3.08 1.75 3.42
N GLN A 56 2.34 1.74 2.32
CA GLN A 56 1.15 2.58 2.13
C GLN A 56 0.01 2.17 3.09
N VAL A 57 -0.23 0.88 3.31
CA VAL A 57 -1.22 0.40 4.30
C VAL A 57 -0.85 0.88 5.71
N LEU A 58 0.41 0.77 6.11
CA LEU A 58 0.89 1.25 7.41
C LEU A 58 0.73 2.77 7.54
N PHE A 59 1.05 3.53 6.49
CA PHE A 59 0.83 4.98 6.45
C PHE A 59 -0.65 5.31 6.65
N ILE A 60 -1.55 4.57 5.99
CA ILE A 60 -2.99 4.80 6.05
C ILE A 60 -3.58 4.40 7.39
N ARG A 61 -3.13 3.31 8.01
CA ARG A 61 -3.47 2.99 9.41
C ARG A 61 -3.09 4.10 10.37
N LYS A 62 -1.91 4.70 10.18
CA LYS A 62 -1.39 5.75 11.07
C LYS A 62 -2.03 7.11 10.86
N PHE A 63 -2.24 7.53 9.61
CA PHE A 63 -2.67 8.89 9.28
C PHE A 63 -4.05 9.00 8.65
N GLY A 64 -4.67 7.89 8.24
CA GLY A 64 -5.93 7.88 7.49
C GLY A 64 -7.05 8.63 8.20
N ALA A 65 -7.28 8.36 9.49
CA ALA A 65 -8.29 9.08 10.28
C ALA A 65 -8.02 10.59 10.37
N ALA A 66 -6.75 11.01 10.48
CA ALA A 66 -6.37 12.41 10.48
C ALA A 66 -6.53 13.06 9.10
N ILE A 67 -6.19 12.35 8.01
CA ILE A 67 -6.41 12.79 6.63
C ILE A 67 -7.91 13.04 6.40
N LEU A 68 -8.77 12.12 6.80
CA LEU A 68 -10.22 12.25 6.62
C LEU A 68 -10.80 13.39 7.46
N SER A 69 -10.44 13.48 8.74
CA SER A 69 -10.99 14.51 9.64
C SER A 69 -10.51 15.93 9.34
N ARG A 70 -9.32 16.10 8.74
CA ARG A 70 -8.75 17.41 8.41
C ARG A 70 -8.98 17.85 6.96
N SER A 71 -9.51 16.97 6.11
CA SER A 71 -9.83 17.31 4.72
C SER A 71 -11.18 18.01 4.64
N ALA A 72 -11.24 19.13 3.92
CA ALA A 72 -12.49 19.88 3.73
C ALA A 72 -13.54 19.13 2.88
N SER A 73 -13.12 18.13 2.08
CA SER A 73 -13.99 17.33 1.23
C SER A 73 -13.36 15.96 0.92
N SER A 74 -14.14 15.05 0.32
CA SER A 74 -13.63 13.77 -0.18
C SER A 74 -12.61 13.96 -1.30
N ASP A 75 -12.79 14.97 -2.17
CA ASP A 75 -11.81 15.32 -3.21
C ASP A 75 -10.48 15.81 -2.62
N ALA A 76 -10.52 16.58 -1.53
CA ALA A 76 -9.31 17.03 -0.84
C ALA A 76 -8.54 15.85 -0.20
N ALA A 77 -9.26 14.91 0.41
CA ALA A 77 -8.68 13.67 0.92
C ALA A 77 -8.07 12.84 -0.22
N LEU A 78 -8.80 12.65 -1.34
CA LEU A 78 -8.31 11.94 -2.52
C LEU A 78 -7.05 12.62 -3.10
N ALA A 79 -7.00 13.95 -3.14
CA ALA A 79 -5.84 14.69 -3.61
C ALA A 79 -4.60 14.43 -2.73
N MET A 80 -4.76 14.34 -1.41
CA MET A 80 -3.67 13.94 -0.51
C MET A 80 -3.22 12.49 -0.75
N LEU A 81 -4.16 11.56 -0.91
CA LEU A 81 -3.84 10.16 -1.19
C LEU A 81 -3.15 9.98 -2.55
N LYS A 82 -3.53 10.76 -3.56
CA LYS A 82 -2.82 10.82 -4.85
C LYS A 82 -1.38 11.30 -4.69
N LYS A 83 -1.14 12.31 -3.83
CA LYS A 83 0.23 12.75 -3.53
C LYS A 83 1.06 11.65 -2.88
N VAL A 84 0.50 10.91 -1.92
CA VAL A 84 1.17 9.75 -1.30
C VAL A 84 1.48 8.67 -2.34
N ALA A 85 0.51 8.32 -3.20
CA ALA A 85 0.71 7.35 -4.27
C ALA A 85 1.74 7.79 -5.32
N GLN A 86 1.97 9.09 -5.49
CA GLN A 86 3.02 9.63 -6.37
C GLN A 86 4.42 9.57 -5.74
N LEU A 87 4.54 9.29 -4.44
CA LEU A 87 5.84 9.11 -3.78
C LEU A 87 6.44 7.72 -4.03
N VAL A 88 5.67 6.76 -4.56
CA VAL A 88 6.14 5.39 -4.82
C VAL A 88 6.31 5.14 -6.32
N PRO A 89 7.26 4.29 -6.73
CA PRO A 89 7.44 3.97 -8.14
C PRO A 89 6.26 3.13 -8.64
N THR A 90 5.96 3.23 -9.94
CA THR A 90 4.92 2.41 -10.58
C THR A 90 5.38 0.96 -10.73
N HIS A 91 4.42 0.03 -10.66
CA HIS A 91 4.68 -1.41 -10.79
C HIS A 91 4.86 -1.78 -12.28
N THR A 92 6.05 -1.50 -12.82
CA THR A 92 6.38 -1.69 -14.24
C THR A 92 6.91 -3.08 -14.58
N ARG A 93 7.46 -3.82 -13.61
CA ARG A 93 7.96 -5.18 -13.80
C ARG A 93 6.89 -6.19 -13.43
N ARG A 94 6.72 -7.24 -14.23
CA ARG A 94 5.74 -8.30 -13.98
C ARG A 94 6.46 -9.64 -13.85
N SER A 95 6.18 -10.37 -12.77
CA SER A 95 6.63 -11.75 -12.62
C SER A 95 5.80 -12.67 -13.52
N GLN A 96 6.34 -13.85 -13.85
CA GLN A 96 5.59 -14.86 -14.62
C GLN A 96 4.29 -15.27 -13.90
N GLU A 97 4.36 -15.46 -12.58
CA GLU A 97 3.19 -15.80 -11.75
C GLU A 97 2.13 -14.69 -11.81
N SER A 98 2.54 -13.43 -11.65
CA SER A 98 1.58 -12.31 -11.70
C SER A 98 0.95 -12.14 -13.07
N GLN A 99 1.65 -12.48 -14.15
CA GLN A 99 1.05 -12.52 -15.49
C GLN A 99 0.07 -13.68 -15.63
N ALA A 100 0.46 -14.88 -15.23
CA ALA A 100 -0.36 -16.09 -15.34
C ALA A 100 -1.66 -15.98 -14.53
N MET A 101 -1.59 -15.39 -13.35
CA MET A 101 -2.73 -15.23 -12.42
C MET A 101 -3.44 -13.88 -12.56
N GLN A 102 -3.04 -13.03 -13.52
CA GLN A 102 -3.59 -11.68 -13.70
C GLN A 102 -3.59 -10.85 -12.40
N GLN A 103 -2.54 -10.97 -11.60
CA GLN A 103 -2.40 -10.23 -10.34
C GLN A 103 -2.15 -8.74 -10.64
N LEU A 104 -3.17 -7.91 -10.42
CA LEU A 104 -3.12 -6.46 -10.53
C LEU A 104 -3.29 -5.83 -9.14
N SER A 105 -2.46 -4.83 -8.85
CA SER A 105 -2.63 -4.02 -7.65
C SER A 105 -3.86 -3.13 -7.77
N THR A 106 -4.56 -2.91 -6.66
CA THR A 106 -5.54 -1.82 -6.52
C THR A 106 -4.82 -0.63 -5.88
N PRO A 107 -4.42 0.40 -6.65
CA PRO A 107 -3.64 1.50 -6.10
C PRO A 107 -4.43 2.28 -5.03
N LEU A 108 -3.73 2.84 -4.05
CA LEU A 108 -4.31 3.54 -2.90
C LEU A 108 -5.42 4.57 -3.26
N PRO A 109 -5.28 5.43 -4.30
CA PRO A 109 -6.35 6.36 -4.64
C PRO A 109 -7.63 5.67 -5.12
N LEU A 110 -7.51 4.53 -5.82
CA LEU A 110 -8.66 3.75 -6.28
C LEU A 110 -9.33 3.01 -5.12
N ALA A 111 -8.53 2.41 -4.23
CA ALA A 111 -9.03 1.78 -3.01
C ALA A 111 -9.87 2.75 -2.17
N PHE A 112 -9.43 4.00 -2.03
CA PHE A 112 -10.20 5.04 -1.36
C PHE A 112 -11.52 5.35 -2.07
N VAL A 113 -11.50 5.50 -3.40
CA VAL A 113 -12.72 5.75 -4.18
C VAL A 113 -13.72 4.61 -3.99
N VAL A 114 -13.27 3.35 -4.00
CA VAL A 114 -14.12 2.18 -3.74
C VAL A 114 -14.74 2.25 -2.34
N ALA A 115 -13.93 2.53 -1.32
CA ALA A 115 -14.43 2.64 0.05
C ALA A 115 -15.47 3.77 0.22
N ARG A 116 -15.27 4.91 -0.46
CA ARG A 116 -16.23 6.02 -0.46
C ARG A 116 -17.50 5.68 -1.23
N ALA A 117 -17.38 5.01 -2.37
CA ALA A 117 -18.53 4.58 -3.17
C ALA A 117 -19.36 3.52 -2.46
N GLY A 118 -18.71 2.60 -1.72
CA GLY A 118 -19.36 1.61 -0.87
C GLY A 118 -19.96 2.18 0.41
N ALA A 119 -19.77 3.47 0.69
CA ALA A 119 -20.29 4.17 1.86
C ALA A 119 -20.02 3.45 3.19
N ILE A 120 -18.84 2.83 3.32
CA ILE A 120 -18.48 2.00 4.48
C ILE A 120 -18.64 2.81 5.79
N ALA A 121 -19.41 2.25 6.71
CA ALA A 121 -19.71 2.77 8.03
C ALA A 121 -19.31 1.79 9.12
N SER A 122 -19.22 2.29 10.37
CA SER A 122 -18.81 1.46 11.52
C SER A 122 -19.77 0.33 11.87
N SER A 123 -21.00 0.37 11.34
CA SER A 123 -22.00 -0.70 11.49
C SER A 123 -21.77 -1.88 10.56
N ASP A 124 -20.88 -1.74 9.58
CA ASP A 124 -20.79 -2.68 8.48
C ASP A 124 -19.86 -3.85 8.79
N LEU A 125 -20.15 -4.99 8.15
CA LEU A 125 -19.21 -6.10 7.99
C LEU A 125 -18.72 -6.09 6.54
N VAL A 126 -17.44 -5.78 6.34
CA VAL A 126 -16.80 -5.70 5.03
C VAL A 126 -16.10 -7.02 4.73
N LEU A 127 -16.41 -7.64 3.59
CA LEU A 127 -15.73 -8.81 3.07
C LEU A 127 -14.73 -8.40 1.99
N GLU A 128 -13.45 -8.74 2.18
CA GLU A 128 -12.39 -8.62 1.18
C GLU A 128 -11.71 -9.98 0.98
N PRO A 129 -12.20 -10.82 0.04
CA PRO A 129 -11.76 -12.20 -0.13
C PRO A 129 -10.42 -12.36 -0.84
N SER A 130 -9.89 -11.27 -1.41
CA SER A 130 -8.68 -11.21 -2.21
C SER A 130 -7.70 -10.16 -1.67
N ALA A 131 -7.69 -9.94 -0.35
CA ALA A 131 -7.17 -8.72 0.27
C ALA A 131 -5.74 -8.36 -0.11
N GLY A 132 -4.94 -9.32 -0.61
CA GLY A 132 -3.58 -9.09 -1.04
C GLY A 132 -2.80 -8.46 0.11
N THR A 133 -2.27 -7.26 -0.11
CA THR A 133 -1.55 -6.47 0.91
C THR A 133 -2.46 -5.64 1.83
N GLY A 134 -3.75 -5.51 1.50
CA GLY A 134 -4.76 -4.86 2.33
C GLY A 134 -5.04 -3.39 2.01
N LEU A 135 -4.62 -2.88 0.83
CA LEU A 135 -4.86 -1.48 0.44
C LEU A 135 -6.35 -1.10 0.38
N LEU A 136 -7.24 -2.03 0.05
CA LEU A 136 -8.68 -1.82 0.11
C LEU A 136 -9.21 -2.05 1.53
N ALA A 137 -8.84 -3.18 2.13
CA ALA A 137 -9.30 -3.60 3.45
C ALA A 137 -9.01 -2.57 4.56
N VAL A 138 -7.89 -1.83 4.49
CA VAL A 138 -7.52 -0.81 5.49
C VAL A 138 -8.56 0.31 5.62
N HIS A 139 -9.35 0.57 4.58
CA HIS A 139 -10.40 1.59 4.65
C HIS A 139 -11.58 1.16 5.53
N ALA A 140 -11.86 -0.14 5.64
CA ALA A 140 -12.83 -0.66 6.61
C ALA A 140 -12.36 -0.42 8.05
N GLU A 141 -11.08 -0.68 8.32
CA GLU A 141 -10.46 -0.42 9.62
C GLU A 141 -10.56 1.07 10.01
N ILE A 142 -10.27 1.98 9.08
CA ILE A 142 -10.39 3.44 9.32
C ILE A 142 -11.84 3.86 9.59
N ALA A 143 -12.80 3.25 8.89
CA ALA A 143 -14.21 3.47 9.13
C ALA A 143 -14.72 2.81 10.42
N ARG A 144 -13.87 2.06 11.13
CA ARG A 144 -14.21 1.23 12.30
C ARG A 144 -15.26 0.15 11.99
N ALA A 145 -15.32 -0.27 10.74
CA ALA A 145 -16.14 -1.40 10.31
C ALA A 145 -15.45 -2.72 10.70
N SER A 146 -16.23 -3.78 10.82
CA SER A 146 -15.67 -5.13 10.99
C SER A 146 -15.17 -5.66 9.64
N LEU A 147 -14.04 -6.36 9.63
CA LEU A 147 -13.45 -6.95 8.43
C LEU A 147 -13.52 -8.48 8.50
N THR A 148 -13.93 -9.12 7.41
CA THR A 148 -13.83 -10.55 7.18
C THR A 148 -13.11 -10.81 5.85
N LEU A 149 -12.37 -11.91 5.77
CA LEU A 149 -11.51 -12.32 4.64
C LEU A 149 -12.04 -13.63 4.06
#